data_AF-A0A1M6QC18-F1
#
_entry.id   AF-A0A1M6QC18-F1
#
_cell.length_a   1.000
_cell.length_b   1.000
_cell.length_c   1.000
_cell.angle_alpha   90.00
_cell.angle_beta   90.00
_cell.angle_gamma   90.00
#
_symmetry.space_group_name_H-M   'P 1'
#
loop_
_entity.id
_entity.type
_entity.pdbx_description
1 polymer ?
#
loop_
_entity_poly.entity_id
_entity_poly.type
_entity_poly.pdbx_seq_one_letter_code
_entity_poly.pdbx_strand_id
1 'polypeptide(L)'
;MDEIFKNLIEEHFHKEIFNSLQTEITNNYSIYNLTLRANLVRKVTKANLDDIDVLRVYSIQQEDKEIIFKVLINCRIEIEEYTYRKSISEKIRQWFEISCRSTLENAELISFVLEEIKAYNK
;
A
#
# COMPACT_ATOMS: atom_id res chain seq x y z
N MET A 1 -3.79 -14.86 16.13
CA MET A 1 -4.32 -13.52 16.42
C MET A 1 -4.15 -12.64 15.19
N ASP A 2 -2.93 -12.58 14.65
CA ASP A 2 -2.58 -11.81 13.45
C ASP A 2 -3.40 -12.15 12.20
N GLU A 3 -3.71 -13.43 11.93
CA GLU A 3 -4.51 -13.84 10.75
C GLU A 3 -5.99 -13.42 10.85
N ILE A 4 -6.60 -13.46 12.05
CA ILE A 4 -7.99 -13.00 12.23
C ILE A 4 -8.06 -11.50 12.00
N PHE A 5 -7.09 -10.77 12.56
CA PHE A 5 -7.02 -9.32 12.41
C PHE A 5 -6.72 -8.93 10.96
N LYS A 6 -5.83 -9.68 10.28
CA LYS A 6 -5.57 -9.52 8.84
C LYS A 6 -6.86 -9.68 8.02
N ASN A 7 -7.61 -10.76 8.23
CA ASN A 7 -8.86 -10.99 7.50
C ASN A 7 -9.85 -9.85 7.73
N LEU A 8 -9.95 -9.36 8.97
CA LEU A 8 -10.80 -8.21 9.29
C LEU A 8 -10.38 -6.94 8.54
N ILE A 9 -9.07 -6.67 8.44
CA ILE A 9 -8.56 -5.54 7.64
C ILE A 9 -8.85 -5.73 6.15
N GLU A 10 -8.67 -6.94 5.61
CA GLU A 10 -8.97 -7.25 4.21
C GLU A 10 -10.47 -7.12 3.89
N GLU A 11 -11.35 -7.54 4.79
CA GLU A 11 -12.80 -7.47 4.57
C GLU A 11 -13.35 -6.04 4.71
N HIS A 12 -12.86 -5.27 5.69
CA HIS A 12 -13.45 -3.97 6.03
C HIS A 12 -12.74 -2.77 5.41
N PHE A 13 -11.43 -2.86 5.12
CA PHE A 13 -10.62 -1.69 4.73
C PHE A 13 -9.82 -1.86 3.44
N HIS A 14 -10.00 -2.97 2.71
CA HIS A 14 -9.27 -3.18 1.45
C HIS A 14 -9.47 -2.02 0.46
N LYS A 15 -10.69 -1.48 0.35
CA LYS A 15 -10.99 -0.38 -0.57
C LYS A 15 -10.29 0.92 -0.15
N GLU A 16 -10.32 1.26 1.13
CA GLU A 16 -9.68 2.44 1.71
C GLU A 16 -8.17 2.37 1.53
N ILE A 17 -7.59 1.20 1.80
CA ILE A 17 -6.16 0.91 1.59
C ILE A 17 -5.79 1.06 0.12
N PHE A 18 -6.55 0.45 -0.78
CA PHE A 18 -6.32 0.53 -2.23
C PHE A 18 -6.35 1.97 -2.72
N ASN A 19 -7.39 2.74 -2.36
CA ASN A 19 -7.53 4.13 -2.79
C ASN A 19 -6.41 5.02 -2.26
N SER A 20 -5.99 4.81 -1.02
CA SER A 20 -4.89 5.57 -0.40
C SER A 20 -3.56 5.28 -1.09
N LEU A 21 -3.25 3.99 -1.32
CA LEU A 21 -2.04 3.58 -2.03
C LEU A 21 -2.06 4.02 -3.50
N GLN A 22 -3.19 3.92 -4.19
CA GLN A 22 -3.34 4.38 -5.57
C GLN A 22 -3.05 5.88 -5.66
N THR A 23 -3.60 6.67 -4.74
CA THR A 23 -3.38 8.13 -4.70
C THR A 23 -1.92 8.46 -4.42
N GLU A 24 -1.32 7.79 -3.43
CA GLU A 24 0.09 7.99 -3.07
C GLU A 24 1.02 7.60 -4.21
N ILE A 25 0.84 6.42 -4.80
CA ILE A 25 1.68 5.94 -5.90
C ILE A 25 1.55 6.86 -7.11
N THR A 26 0.35 7.26 -7.52
CA THR A 26 0.17 8.11 -8.70
C THR A 26 0.73 9.51 -8.52
N ASN A 27 0.63 10.09 -7.32
CA ASN A 27 1.11 11.44 -7.06
C ASN A 27 2.59 11.50 -6.71
N ASN A 28 3.11 10.47 -6.03
CA ASN A 28 4.43 10.46 -5.41
C ASN A 28 5.35 9.33 -5.93
N TYR A 29 5.04 8.66 -7.05
CA TYR A 29 5.90 7.59 -7.60
C TYR A 29 7.39 7.96 -7.70
N SER A 30 7.70 9.24 -7.93
CA SER A 30 9.07 9.72 -8.12
C SER A 30 9.96 9.59 -6.88
N ILE A 31 9.38 9.53 -5.66
CA ILE A 31 10.14 9.31 -4.42
C ILE A 31 10.41 7.82 -4.17
N TYR A 32 9.68 6.93 -4.84
CA TYR A 32 9.85 5.49 -4.74
C TYR A 32 10.76 5.01 -5.86
N ASN A 33 11.83 4.28 -5.53
CA ASN A 33 12.72 3.69 -6.54
C ASN A 33 12.05 2.47 -7.21
N LEU A 34 10.95 2.71 -7.93
CA LEU A 34 10.14 1.67 -8.60
C LEU A 34 10.92 0.97 -9.72
N THR A 35 11.92 1.65 -10.30
CA THR A 35 12.81 1.08 -11.31
C THR A 35 13.74 -0.01 -10.76
N LEU A 36 13.89 -0.13 -9.44
CA LEU A 36 14.74 -1.17 -8.82
C LEU A 36 14.33 -2.59 -9.23
N ARG A 37 13.04 -2.80 -9.50
CA ARG A 37 12.46 -4.10 -9.88
C ARG A 37 11.94 -4.13 -11.32
N ALA A 38 12.24 -3.09 -12.08
CA ALA A 38 11.86 -2.93 -13.47
C ALA A 38 12.90 -3.59 -14.39
N ASN A 39 12.45 -4.18 -15.50
CA ASN A 39 13.34 -4.76 -16.51
C ASN A 39 13.44 -3.88 -17.77
N LEU A 40 12.35 -3.16 -18.09
CA LEU A 40 12.21 -2.41 -19.34
C LEU A 40 12.21 -0.90 -19.09
N VAL A 41 11.42 -0.45 -18.12
CA VAL A 41 11.25 0.94 -17.71
C VAL A 41 12.48 1.39 -16.92
N ARG A 42 13.18 2.38 -17.46
CA ARG A 42 14.35 3.01 -16.84
C ARG A 42 14.01 4.34 -16.18
N LYS A 43 12.93 4.99 -16.64
CA LYS A 43 12.44 6.23 -16.06
C LYS A 43 10.92 6.21 -15.97
N VAL A 44 10.39 6.11 -14.75
CA VAL A 44 8.95 6.16 -14.52
C VAL A 44 8.43 7.58 -14.80
N THR A 45 7.43 7.65 -15.66
CA THR A 45 6.69 8.87 -16.01
C THR A 45 5.25 8.83 -15.52
N LYS A 46 4.74 7.63 -15.22
CA LYS A 46 3.42 7.38 -14.65
C LYS A 46 3.43 6.04 -13.92
N ALA A 47 2.66 5.94 -12.85
CA ALA A 47 2.47 4.72 -12.08
C ALA A 47 1.01 4.60 -11.65
N ASN A 48 0.43 3.41 -11.80
CA ASN A 48 -0.93 3.09 -11.36
C ASN A 48 -0.92 1.80 -10.55
N LEU A 49 -1.79 1.73 -9.55
CA LEU A 49 -1.95 0.54 -8.73
C LEU A 49 -2.95 -0.40 -9.42
N ASP A 50 -2.51 -1.61 -9.73
CA ASP A 50 -3.39 -2.64 -10.31
C ASP A 50 -4.13 -3.40 -9.22
N ASP A 51 -3.42 -3.76 -8.16
CA ASP A 51 -3.90 -4.71 -7.15
C ASP A 51 -3.08 -4.62 -5.86
N ILE A 52 -3.67 -5.06 -4.75
CA ILE A 52 -3.02 -5.15 -3.45
C ILE A 52 -3.25 -6.51 -2.81
N ASP A 53 -2.24 -7.02 -2.11
CA ASP A 53 -2.37 -8.19 -1.25
C ASP A 53 -1.84 -7.81 0.15
N VAL A 54 -2.64 -8.01 1.22
CA VAL A 54 -2.15 -7.80 2.59
C VAL A 54 -1.26 -8.99 2.97
N LEU A 55 0.02 -8.72 3.21
CA LEU A 55 0.97 -9.77 3.57
C LEU A 55 0.90 -10.09 5.06
N ARG A 56 0.85 -9.07 5.91
CA ARG A 56 0.79 -9.21 7.37
C ARG A 56 0.33 -7.94 8.06
N VAL A 57 -0.23 -8.10 9.26
CA VAL A 57 -0.47 -7.02 10.22
C VAL A 57 0.40 -7.25 11.46
N TYR A 58 1.00 -6.20 12.01
CA TYR A 58 1.94 -6.27 13.13
C TYR A 58 2.04 -4.96 13.89
N SER A 59 2.84 -4.95 14.97
CA SER A 59 3.01 -3.79 15.85
C SER A 59 1.68 -3.23 16.36
N ILE A 60 0.74 -4.13 16.69
CA ILE A 60 -0.59 -3.78 17.19
C ILE A 60 -0.45 -3.26 18.63
N GLN A 61 -0.91 -2.04 18.85
CA GLN A 61 -0.97 -1.38 20.15
C GLN A 61 -2.41 -0.90 20.35
N GLN A 62 -2.95 -1.12 21.55
CA GLN A 62 -4.28 -0.65 21.92
C GLN A 62 -4.18 0.21 23.16
N GLU A 63 -4.74 1.42 23.07
CA GLU A 63 -4.93 2.33 24.19
C GLU A 63 -6.41 2.72 24.24
N ASP A 64 -7.11 2.28 25.29
CA ASP A 64 -8.57 2.36 25.42
C ASP A 64 -9.33 1.80 24.20
N LYS A 65 -9.87 2.70 23.38
CA LYS A 65 -10.61 2.40 22.14
C LYS A 65 -9.79 2.66 20.89
N GLU A 66 -8.60 3.22 21.00
CA GLU A 66 -7.72 3.47 19.87
C GLU A 66 -6.81 2.27 19.65
N ILE A 67 -6.70 1.84 18.38
CA ILE A 67 -5.77 0.79 17.95
C ILE A 67 -4.85 1.38 16.89
N ILE A 68 -3.54 1.25 17.13
CA ILE A 68 -2.49 1.59 16.18
C ILE A 68 -1.85 0.29 15.71
N PHE A 69 -1.67 0.14 14.41
CA PHE A 69 -1.07 -1.06 13.83
C PHE A 69 -0.34 -0.73 12.52
N LYS A 70 0.52 -1.66 12.11
CA LYS A 70 1.23 -1.58 10.83
C LYS A 70 0.78 -2.71 9.92
N VAL A 71 0.65 -2.41 8.64
CA VAL A 71 0.28 -3.38 7.61
C VAL A 71 1.38 -3.40 6.55
N LEU A 72 1.88 -4.60 6.25
CA LEU A 72 2.75 -4.80 5.09
C LEU A 72 1.91 -5.26 3.92
N ILE A 73 1.99 -4.54 2.81
CA ILE A 73 1.14 -4.73 1.64
C ILE A 73 2.02 -4.96 0.43
N ASN A 74 1.69 -5.99 -0.36
CA ASN A 74 2.26 -6.21 -1.67
C ASN A 74 1.42 -5.48 -2.71
N CYS A 75 2.00 -4.49 -3.38
CA CYS A 75 1.32 -3.74 -4.44
C CYS A 75 1.81 -4.22 -5.81
N ARG A 76 0.86 -4.50 -6.72
CA ARG A 76 1.12 -4.69 -8.14
C ARG A 76 0.95 -3.34 -8.82
N ILE A 77 2.00 -2.83 -9.42
CA ILE A 77 2.02 -1.47 -9.98
C ILE A 77 2.36 -1.58 -11.45
N GLU A 78 1.52 -0.99 -12.30
CA GLU A 78 1.88 -0.71 -13.68
C GLU A 78 2.66 0.60 -13.73
N ILE A 79 3.91 0.52 -14.17
CA ILE A 79 4.77 1.68 -14.41
C ILE A 79 4.92 1.91 -15.90
N GLU A 80 4.92 3.17 -16.31
CA GLU A 80 5.05 3.57 -17.71
C GLU A 80 6.24 4.52 -17.88
N GLU A 81 7.00 4.29 -18.96
CA GLU A 81 7.99 5.23 -19.49
C GLU A 81 7.50 5.76 -20.83
N TYR A 82 7.36 7.08 -20.91
CA TYR A 82 7.08 7.78 -22.16
C TYR A 82 8.33 8.52 -22.66
N THR A 83 8.90 8.04 -23.77
CA THR A 83 10.08 8.65 -24.39
C THR A 83 10.01 8.58 -25.91
N TYR A 84 10.45 9.62 -26.61
CA TYR A 84 10.49 9.68 -28.09
C TYR A 84 9.19 9.21 -28.79
N ARG A 85 8.02 9.59 -28.27
CA ARG A 85 6.68 9.19 -28.76
C ARG A 85 6.39 7.68 -28.69
N LYS A 86 7.16 6.94 -27.89
CA LYS A 86 6.90 5.53 -27.57
C LYS A 86 6.59 5.42 -26.08
N SER A 87 5.56 4.63 -25.77
CA SER A 87 5.23 4.21 -24.42
C SER A 87 5.65 2.76 -24.24
N ILE A 88 6.39 2.49 -23.19
CA ILE A 88 6.57 1.14 -22.67
C ILE A 88 5.94 1.08 -21.28
N SER A 89 5.23 0.00 -20.98
CA SER A 89 4.73 -0.26 -19.64
C SER A 89 5.18 -1.63 -19.17
N GLU A 90 5.34 -1.78 -17.87
CA GLU A 90 5.56 -3.07 -17.24
C GLU A 90 4.93 -3.12 -15.86
N LYS A 91 4.65 -4.33 -15.38
CA LYS A 91 4.10 -4.56 -14.04
C LYS A 91 5.21 -4.99 -13.10
N ILE A 92 5.36 -4.24 -12.01
CA ILE A 92 6.31 -4.54 -10.94
C ILE A 92 5.57 -4.90 -9.65
N ARG A 93 6.30 -5.48 -8.70
CA ARG A 93 5.85 -5.63 -7.32
C ARG A 93 6.63 -4.69 -6.43
N GLN A 94 5.95 -3.88 -5.64
CA GLN A 94 6.57 -3.05 -4.60
C GLN A 94 5.81 -3.27 -3.31
N TRP A 95 6.55 -3.51 -2.22
CA TRP A 95 5.93 -3.64 -0.92
C TRP A 95 5.91 -2.29 -0.22
N PHE A 96 4.83 -2.01 0.50
CA PHE A 96 4.69 -0.83 1.34
C PHE A 96 4.35 -1.24 2.77
N GLU A 97 4.99 -0.61 3.73
CA GLU A 97 4.57 -0.60 5.12
C GLU A 97 3.67 0.63 5.30
N ILE A 98 2.43 0.41 5.71
CA ILE A 98 1.53 1.49 6.09
C ILE A 98 1.32 1.48 7.60
N SER A 99 1.31 2.68 8.20
CA SER A 99 0.95 2.86 9.60
C SER A 99 -0.48 3.37 9.67
N CYS A 100 -1.30 2.70 10.48
CA CYS A 100 -2.73 2.93 10.54
C CYS A 100 -3.19 3.11 11.98
N ARG A 101 -4.23 3.93 12.13
CA ARG A 101 -4.98 4.11 13.37
C ARG A 101 -6.45 3.80 13.12
N SER A 102 -7.07 3.11 14.06
CA SER A 102 -8.48 2.74 14.02
C SER A 102 -9.11 2.89 15.40
N THR A 103 -10.42 3.05 15.44
CA THR A 103 -11.21 3.01 16.68
C THR A 103 -11.92 1.66 16.78
N LEU A 104 -11.77 0.99 17.92
CA LEU A 104 -12.48 -0.23 18.26
C LEU A 104 -13.75 0.13 19.05
N GLU A 105 -14.90 -0.23 18.51
CA GLU A 105 -16.18 -0.11 19.18
C GLU A 105 -17.00 -1.39 18.97
N ASN A 106 -17.57 -1.94 20.04
CA ASN A 106 -18.37 -3.18 19.99
C ASN A 106 -17.65 -4.37 19.31
N ALA A 107 -16.33 -4.48 19.48
CA ALA A 107 -15.48 -5.48 18.83
C ALA A 107 -15.38 -5.35 17.30
N GLU A 108 -15.74 -4.20 16.73
CA GLU A 108 -15.58 -3.85 15.32
C GLU A 108 -14.63 -2.66 15.16
N LEU A 109 -13.87 -2.66 14.06
CA LEU A 109 -13.06 -1.51 13.66
C LEU A 109 -13.96 -0.56 12.84
N ILE A 110 -14.21 0.63 13.36
CA ILE A 110 -15.18 1.56 12.76
C ILE A 110 -14.53 2.69 11.96
N SER A 111 -13.21 2.87 12.06
CA SER A 111 -12.47 3.93 11.38
C SER A 111 -11.14 3.43 10.84
N PHE A 112 -10.64 4.05 9.77
CA PHE A 112 -9.33 3.75 9.22
C PHE A 112 -8.65 5.06 8.85
N VAL A 113 -7.66 5.43 9.64
CA VAL A 113 -6.83 6.61 9.44
C VAL A 113 -5.45 6.14 9.04
N LEU A 114 -5.04 6.49 7.82
CA LEU A 114 -3.69 6.23 7.35
C LEU A 114 -2.77 7.36 7.82
N GLU A 115 -1.75 7.01 8.60
CA GLU A 115 -0.79 7.96 9.19
C GLU A 115 0.45 8.11 8.30
N GLU A 116 0.93 7.01 7.72
CA GLU A 116 2.17 7.01 6.96
C GLU A 116 2.24 5.87 5.94
N ILE A 117 2.87 6.12 4.79
CA ILE A 117 3.20 5.13 3.77
C ILE A 117 4.71 5.13 3.54
N LYS A 118 5.35 3.97 3.65
CA LYS A 118 6.78 3.78 3.43
C LYS A 118 7.05 2.63 2.47
N ALA A 119 7.89 2.86 1.46
CA ALA A 119 8.37 1.79 0.61
C ALA A 119 9.23 0.81 1.43
N TYR A 120 8.89 -0.47 1.36
CA TYR A 120 9.60 -1.56 2.02
C TYR A 120 10.53 -2.25 1.01
N ASN A 121 11.82 -1.95 1.09
CA ASN A 121 12.85 -2.41 0.14
C ASN A 121 13.82 -3.42 0.76
N LYS A 122 13.32 -4.23 1.68
CA LYS A 122 14.10 -5.28 2.33
C LYS A 122 14.35 -6.47 1.41
#